data_AF-A0A840WUW2-F1
#
_entry.id   AF-A0A840WUW2-F1
#
_cell.length_a   1.000
_cell.length_b   1.000
_cell.length_c   1.000
_cell.angle_alpha   90.00
_cell.angle_beta   90.00
_cell.angle_gamma   90.00
#
_symmetry.space_group_name_H-M   'P 1'
#
loop_
_entity.id
_entity.type
_entity.pdbx_description
1 polymer ?
#
loop_
_entity_poly.entity_id
_entity_poly.type
_entity_poly.pdbx_seq_one_letter_code
_entity_poly.pdbx_strand_id
1 'polypeptide(L)'
;MAPVTRNRGPQGGRLALVAVGTIAALGLAGCGFGGDDDEPQPTEEAAEPVDAAPLLEEALADLAGYPALTADGQIAASVGGEIQETTLTVADGGASSGTVRANGVEAEMIAADNKIFLRADEEFWLDKGVFGPDSDQFGGTWVRSSTGQAGINPQNTLAPPALAAILEEIGLEGDEAAEENLDDTRAYRIDLNGERNQLWVDAETNQILRIEIEELIPEGGESGPQVRLDLAQADEAAAEELYTSLTTTTEEELTGSRDARIEVGWDGQPSMECEDGPHCTWSGTVRDAGASGSGTVLVRMDVTFSQEEIGEEECSDNGSLEAGGTLALSCDANYNIVTSEPQTYEDIQGEARLSTRGLSADQQEEMLAALAEQREATLAGDTEDAEDADGAEDGEGADGAEEGTEETGGE
;
A
#
# COMPACT_ATOMS: atom_id res chain seq x y z
N MET A 1 40.11 -4.94 10.41
CA MET A 1 40.84 -4.14 9.40
C MET A 1 41.85 -5.02 8.68
N ALA A 2 41.51 -5.42 7.46
CA ALA A 2 42.36 -6.03 6.45
C ALA A 2 41.79 -5.60 5.07
N PRO A 3 42.61 -5.52 4.00
CA PRO A 3 42.45 -4.49 2.97
C PRO A 3 41.50 -4.85 1.83
N VAL A 4 40.77 -3.82 1.37
CA VAL A 4 39.87 -3.82 0.21
C VAL A 4 40.69 -3.68 -1.07
N THR A 5 40.66 -4.68 -1.94
CA THR A 5 41.18 -4.58 -3.32
C THR A 5 40.09 -4.07 -4.26
N ARG A 6 40.22 -2.83 -4.72
CA ARG A 6 39.41 -2.24 -5.81
C ARG A 6 39.89 -2.76 -7.16
N ASN A 7 39.02 -3.41 -7.92
CA ASN A 7 39.24 -3.69 -9.33
C ASN A 7 38.55 -2.64 -10.19
N ARG A 8 39.36 -1.83 -10.89
CA ARG A 8 38.95 -0.99 -12.03
C ARG A 8 39.15 -1.80 -13.31
N GLY A 9 38.09 -1.98 -14.09
CA GLY A 9 38.13 -2.40 -15.49
C GLY A 9 37.64 -1.26 -16.41
N PRO A 10 38.28 -1.02 -17.58
CA PRO A 10 38.05 0.18 -18.40
C PRO A 10 37.15 -0.04 -19.63
N GLN A 11 36.51 1.08 -20.03
CA GLN A 11 36.23 1.59 -21.38
C GLN A 11 35.53 0.70 -22.43
N GLY A 12 34.42 1.23 -22.96
CA GLY A 12 34.13 1.15 -24.39
C GLY A 12 32.65 1.32 -24.75
N GLY A 13 32.27 2.46 -25.33
CA GLY A 13 30.94 2.63 -25.95
C GLY A 13 30.54 4.08 -26.17
N ARG A 14 31.09 4.72 -27.21
CA ARG A 14 30.65 6.03 -27.71
C ARG A 14 29.53 5.83 -28.74
N LEU A 15 28.38 6.47 -28.56
CA LEU A 15 27.38 6.77 -29.60
C LEU A 15 26.87 8.20 -29.30
N ALA A 16 27.44 9.22 -29.94
CA ALA A 16 27.06 9.77 -31.24
C ALA A 16 25.76 10.61 -31.18
N LEU A 17 25.89 11.85 -30.70
CA LEU A 17 24.94 12.94 -30.89
C LEU A 17 24.94 13.37 -32.36
N VAL A 18 23.78 13.32 -33.02
CA VAL A 18 23.56 13.94 -34.33
C VAL A 18 22.77 15.24 -34.10
N ALA A 19 23.48 16.36 -34.22
CA ALA A 19 22.89 17.68 -34.37
C ALA A 19 22.62 17.92 -35.87
N VAL A 20 21.37 18.19 -36.23
CA VAL A 20 21.01 18.77 -37.53
C VAL A 20 20.47 20.16 -37.28
N GLY A 21 21.29 21.15 -37.58
CA GLY A 21 20.86 22.53 -37.75
C GLY A 21 20.49 22.78 -39.21
N THR A 22 19.41 23.52 -39.43
CA THR A 22 19.21 24.27 -40.67
C THR A 22 18.75 25.68 -40.33
N ILE A 23 19.63 26.63 -40.66
CA ILE A 23 19.40 28.07 -40.68
C ILE A 23 18.57 28.40 -41.92
N ALA A 24 17.46 29.12 -41.73
CA ALA A 24 16.83 29.92 -42.77
C ALA A 24 16.56 31.32 -42.20
N ALA A 25 17.49 32.24 -42.48
CA ALA A 25 17.26 33.67 -42.34
C ALA A 25 16.76 34.21 -43.68
N LEU A 26 15.67 34.98 -43.66
CA LEU A 26 15.39 36.06 -44.62
C LEU A 26 14.31 36.97 -44.00
N GLY A 27 14.74 38.16 -43.58
CA GLY A 27 13.86 39.20 -43.09
C GLY A 27 13.25 40.02 -44.22
N LEU A 28 12.12 40.65 -43.91
CA LEU A 28 11.71 41.92 -44.52
C LEU A 28 11.19 42.84 -43.41
N ALA A 29 11.89 43.95 -43.24
CA ALA A 29 11.38 45.12 -42.55
C ALA A 29 10.29 45.76 -43.42
N GLY A 30 9.15 46.09 -42.81
CA GLY A 30 8.10 46.92 -43.38
C GLY A 30 7.51 47.82 -42.31
N CYS A 31 8.03 49.05 -42.19
CA CYS A 31 7.33 50.15 -41.53
C CYS A 31 6.33 50.74 -42.52
N GLY A 32 5.06 50.84 -42.15
CA GLY A 32 4.03 51.50 -42.96
C GLY A 32 2.68 51.59 -42.27
N PHE A 33 2.41 52.74 -41.66
CA PHE A 33 1.13 53.47 -41.52
C PHE A 33 -0.19 52.69 -41.36
N GLY A 34 -0.84 52.92 -40.21
CA GLY A 34 -2.22 53.40 -40.12
C GLY A 34 -3.33 52.53 -40.72
N GLY A 35 -4.07 51.85 -39.85
CA GLY A 35 -5.40 51.31 -40.14
C GLY A 35 -6.08 51.01 -38.81
N ASP A 36 -6.98 51.90 -38.40
CA ASP A 36 -8.05 51.61 -37.46
C ASP A 36 -8.87 50.45 -38.03
N ASP A 37 -8.62 49.24 -37.52
CA ASP A 37 -9.59 48.15 -37.56
C ASP A 37 -9.65 47.59 -36.14
N ASP A 38 -10.51 48.23 -35.34
CA ASP A 38 -11.21 47.63 -34.20
C ASP A 38 -12.00 46.43 -34.75
N GLU A 39 -11.30 45.36 -35.13
CA GLU A 39 -11.90 44.04 -35.21
C GLU A 39 -12.21 43.65 -33.77
N PRO A 40 -13.49 43.46 -33.39
CA PRO A 40 -13.80 42.92 -32.09
C PRO A 40 -13.11 41.56 -32.03
N GLN A 41 -12.14 41.42 -31.12
CA GLN A 41 -11.67 40.10 -30.71
C GLN A 41 -12.93 39.28 -30.40
N PRO A 42 -13.04 38.03 -30.87
CA PRO A 42 -14.11 37.17 -30.43
C PRO A 42 -14.07 37.23 -28.91
N THR A 43 -15.14 37.76 -28.33
CA THR A 43 -15.39 37.59 -26.92
C THR A 43 -15.46 36.08 -26.80
N GLU A 44 -14.43 35.47 -26.21
CA GLU A 44 -14.53 34.11 -25.71
C GLU A 44 -15.84 34.11 -24.92
N GLU A 45 -16.86 33.44 -25.45
CA GLU A 45 -18.10 33.23 -24.71
C GLU A 45 -17.64 32.58 -23.42
N ALA A 46 -17.69 33.34 -22.33
CA ALA A 46 -17.42 32.82 -21.01
C ALA A 46 -18.33 31.60 -20.88
N ALA A 47 -17.72 30.42 -20.74
CA ALA A 47 -18.45 29.18 -20.54
C ALA A 47 -19.47 29.41 -19.42
N GLU A 48 -20.67 28.86 -19.58
CA GLU A 48 -21.68 28.98 -18.53
C GLU A 48 -21.09 28.39 -17.24
N PRO A 49 -21.23 29.10 -16.10
CA PRO A 49 -20.70 28.61 -14.84
C PRO A 49 -21.35 27.27 -14.48
N VAL A 50 -20.52 26.31 -14.06
CA VAL A 50 -20.97 24.98 -13.63
C VAL A 50 -21.03 24.96 -12.11
N ASP A 51 -22.18 24.58 -11.55
CA ASP A 51 -22.34 24.47 -10.10
C ASP A 51 -21.46 23.33 -9.56
N ALA A 52 -20.56 23.64 -8.63
CA ALA A 52 -19.58 22.68 -8.10
C ALA A 52 -20.21 21.60 -7.22
N ALA A 53 -21.26 21.94 -6.46
CA ALA A 53 -21.90 21.02 -5.53
C ALA A 53 -22.51 19.75 -6.17
N PRO A 54 -23.43 19.86 -7.15
CA PRO A 54 -23.97 18.67 -7.79
C PRO A 54 -22.91 17.88 -8.57
N LEU A 55 -21.93 18.58 -9.16
CA LEU A 55 -20.82 17.94 -9.88
C LEU A 55 -19.94 17.11 -8.94
N LEU A 56 -19.59 17.66 -7.77
CA LEU A 56 -18.82 16.94 -6.76
C LEU A 56 -19.60 15.75 -6.20
N GLU A 57 -20.89 15.92 -5.90
CA GLU A 57 -21.75 14.84 -5.38
C GLU A 57 -21.80 13.65 -6.33
N GLU A 58 -22.00 13.89 -7.63
CA GLU A 58 -22.02 12.85 -8.65
C GLU A 58 -20.64 12.18 -8.80
N ALA A 59 -19.57 12.98 -8.92
CA ALA A 59 -18.22 12.46 -9.09
C ALA A 59 -17.73 11.62 -7.88
N LEU A 60 -18.12 11.99 -6.66
CA LEU A 60 -17.82 11.22 -5.45
C LEU A 60 -18.65 9.94 -5.34
N ALA A 61 -19.92 9.98 -5.76
CA ALA A 61 -20.76 8.79 -5.82
C ALA A 61 -20.20 7.76 -6.81
N ASP A 62 -19.76 8.22 -7.98
CA ASP A 62 -19.10 7.39 -8.99
C ASP A 62 -17.78 6.81 -8.47
N LEU A 63 -16.91 7.64 -7.87
CA LEU A 63 -15.67 7.19 -7.26
C LEU A 63 -15.91 6.12 -6.18
N ALA A 64 -16.90 6.32 -5.31
CA ALA A 64 -17.23 5.34 -4.26
C ALA A 64 -17.70 3.99 -4.83
N GLY A 65 -18.27 3.99 -6.04
CA GLY A 65 -18.73 2.80 -6.74
C GLY A 65 -17.64 2.05 -7.52
N TYR A 66 -16.40 2.56 -7.59
CA TYR A 66 -15.34 1.87 -8.34
C TYR A 66 -14.97 0.54 -7.66
N PRO A 67 -14.91 -0.59 -8.38
CA PRO A 67 -14.43 -1.85 -7.83
C PRO A 67 -12.94 -1.77 -7.48
N ALA A 68 -12.18 -0.99 -8.26
CA ALA A 68 -10.80 -0.67 -7.99
C ALA A 68 -10.40 0.66 -8.63
N LEU A 69 -9.41 1.31 -8.02
CA LEU A 69 -8.86 2.60 -8.39
C LEU A 69 -7.37 2.42 -8.73
N THR A 70 -6.92 2.99 -9.84
CA THR A 70 -5.51 3.23 -10.09
C THR A 70 -5.17 4.66 -9.66
N ALA A 71 -4.07 4.81 -8.92
CA ALA A 71 -3.57 6.08 -8.41
C ALA A 71 -2.09 6.22 -8.77
N ASP A 72 -1.76 7.20 -9.61
CA ASP A 72 -0.40 7.50 -10.06
C ASP A 72 -0.02 8.93 -9.68
N GLY A 73 1.18 9.16 -9.18
CA GLY A 73 1.64 10.51 -8.91
C GLY A 73 2.56 10.62 -7.70
N GLN A 74 2.31 11.59 -6.83
CA GLN A 74 3.20 12.00 -5.76
C GLN A 74 2.52 11.97 -4.40
N ILE A 75 3.23 11.42 -3.42
CA ILE A 75 2.82 11.36 -2.01
C ILE A 75 3.97 11.83 -1.14
N ALA A 76 3.68 12.66 -0.14
CA ALA A 76 4.57 12.86 1.00
C ALA A 76 3.86 12.41 2.27
N ALA A 77 4.57 11.69 3.16
CA ALA A 77 3.98 11.10 4.36
C ALA A 77 3.39 12.13 5.35
N SER A 78 3.74 13.40 5.18
CA SER A 78 3.24 14.55 5.94
C SER A 78 3.44 15.82 5.10
N VAL A 79 2.75 16.90 5.47
CA VAL A 79 2.86 18.21 4.81
C VAL A 79 4.31 18.69 4.79
N GLY A 80 4.86 18.91 3.59
CA GLY A 80 6.24 19.34 3.40
C GLY A 80 7.29 18.25 3.69
N GLY A 81 6.87 17.00 3.84
CA GLY A 81 7.73 15.84 3.92
C GLY A 81 8.43 15.50 2.60
N GLU A 82 9.17 14.39 2.60
CA GLU A 82 9.81 13.89 1.38
C GLU A 82 8.76 13.38 0.39
N ILE A 83 8.87 13.84 -0.87
CA ILE A 83 7.99 13.43 -1.96
C ILE A 83 8.47 12.08 -2.50
N GLN A 84 7.53 11.17 -2.63
CA GLN A 84 7.69 9.84 -3.21
C GLN A 84 6.78 9.75 -4.43
N GLU A 85 7.31 9.22 -5.53
CA GLU A 85 6.48 8.82 -6.67
C GLU A 85 5.76 7.53 -6.30
N THR A 86 4.49 7.40 -6.65
CA THR A 86 3.67 6.23 -6.36
C THR A 86 2.89 5.82 -7.60
N THR A 87 2.74 4.52 -7.76
CA THR A 87 1.77 3.93 -8.69
C THR A 87 1.10 2.78 -7.95
N LEU A 88 -0.19 2.90 -7.66
CA LEU A 88 -0.93 1.92 -6.87
C LEU A 88 -2.23 1.53 -7.58
N THR A 89 -2.61 0.26 -7.47
CA THR A 89 -3.98 -0.21 -7.72
C THR A 89 -4.58 -0.58 -6.38
N VAL A 90 -5.76 -0.05 -6.07
CA VAL A 90 -6.44 -0.20 -4.78
C VAL A 90 -7.88 -0.63 -5.03
N ALA A 91 -8.25 -1.83 -4.56
CA ALA A 91 -9.62 -2.30 -4.59
C ALA A 91 -10.51 -1.53 -3.59
N ASP A 92 -11.82 -1.58 -3.80
CA ASP A 92 -12.85 -1.04 -2.89
C ASP A 92 -12.71 -1.54 -1.44
N GLY A 93 -12.31 -2.80 -1.25
CA GLY A 93 -11.99 -3.39 0.06
C GLY A 93 -10.64 -2.97 0.66
N GLY A 94 -9.88 -2.15 -0.05
CA GLY A 94 -8.57 -1.61 0.36
C GLY A 94 -7.37 -2.49 0.01
N ALA A 95 -7.58 -3.74 -0.44
CA ALA A 95 -6.51 -4.56 -0.99
C ALA A 95 -5.77 -3.80 -2.09
N SER A 96 -4.43 -3.79 -2.04
CA SER A 96 -3.65 -2.94 -2.94
C SER A 96 -2.29 -3.51 -3.27
N SER A 97 -1.79 -3.16 -4.46
CA SER A 97 -0.44 -3.44 -4.91
C SER A 97 0.10 -2.30 -5.77
N GLY A 98 1.42 -2.21 -5.88
CA GLY A 98 2.08 -1.26 -6.75
C GLY A 98 3.49 -0.93 -6.31
N THR A 99 3.95 0.28 -6.60
CA THR A 99 5.30 0.74 -6.28
C THR A 99 5.31 2.11 -5.64
N VAL A 100 6.34 2.33 -4.81
CA VAL A 100 6.71 3.65 -4.29
C VAL A 100 8.18 3.89 -4.58
N ARG A 101 8.54 5.12 -4.96
CA ARG A 101 9.91 5.50 -5.27
C ARG A 101 10.29 6.79 -4.56
N ALA A 102 11.36 6.73 -3.77
CA ALA A 102 11.92 7.87 -3.04
C ALA A 102 13.40 8.01 -3.41
N ASN A 103 13.88 9.22 -3.70
CA ASN A 103 15.30 9.49 -4.00
C ASN A 103 15.91 8.59 -5.10
N GLY A 104 15.08 8.11 -6.04
CA GLY A 104 15.49 7.20 -7.12
C GLY A 104 15.59 5.72 -6.72
N VAL A 105 15.22 5.37 -5.50
CA VAL A 105 15.14 3.99 -5.00
C VAL A 105 13.68 3.56 -4.98
N GLU A 106 13.39 2.41 -5.61
CA GLU A 106 12.03 1.86 -5.71
C GLU A 106 11.81 0.75 -4.67
N ALA A 107 10.58 0.68 -4.18
CA ALA A 107 10.04 -0.43 -3.41
C ALA A 107 8.71 -0.88 -4.02
N GLU A 108 8.51 -2.19 -4.10
CA GLU A 108 7.20 -2.77 -4.35
C GLU A 108 6.40 -2.73 -3.05
N MET A 109 5.11 -2.41 -3.16
CA MET A 109 4.17 -2.33 -2.04
C MET A 109 3.03 -3.29 -2.27
N ILE A 110 2.62 -3.98 -1.20
CA ILE A 110 1.31 -4.59 -1.10
C ILE A 110 0.67 -4.21 0.23
N ALA A 111 -0.65 -4.08 0.25
CA ALA A 111 -1.39 -3.98 1.50
C ALA A 111 -2.68 -4.78 1.45
N ALA A 112 -2.91 -5.54 2.51
CA ALA A 112 -4.11 -6.35 2.72
C ALA A 112 -4.29 -6.62 4.22
N ASP A 113 -5.53 -6.81 4.67
CA ASP A 113 -5.86 -7.15 6.05
C ASP A 113 -5.14 -6.26 7.10
N ASN A 114 -5.17 -4.94 6.84
CA ASN A 114 -4.54 -3.90 7.67
C ASN A 114 -3.03 -4.05 7.85
N LYS A 115 -2.35 -4.70 6.90
CA LYS A 115 -0.89 -4.90 6.91
C LYS A 115 -0.30 -4.36 5.62
N ILE A 116 0.82 -3.66 5.74
CA ILE A 116 1.58 -3.14 4.60
C ILE A 116 2.89 -3.91 4.54
N PHE A 117 3.26 -4.40 3.36
CA PHE A 117 4.55 -5.01 3.10
C PHE A 117 5.26 -4.24 1.99
N LEU A 118 6.56 -4.06 2.17
CA LEU A 118 7.43 -3.48 1.16
C LEU A 118 8.50 -4.50 0.77
N ARG A 119 8.84 -4.57 -0.51
CA ARG A 119 9.99 -5.31 -1.02
C ARG A 119 10.90 -4.33 -1.76
N ALA A 120 12.12 -4.18 -1.29
CA ALA A 120 13.06 -3.21 -1.81
C ALA A 120 14.50 -3.66 -1.62
N ASP A 121 15.43 -3.07 -2.36
CA ASP A 121 16.86 -3.28 -2.19
C ASP A 121 17.38 -2.71 -0.86
N GLU A 122 18.57 -3.15 -0.44
CA GLU A 122 19.21 -2.72 0.81
C GLU A 122 19.33 -1.18 0.93
N GLU A 123 19.59 -0.48 -0.18
CA GLU A 123 19.68 0.99 -0.21
C GLU A 123 18.40 1.68 0.26
N PHE A 124 17.22 1.11 -0.02
CA PHE A 124 15.93 1.65 0.44
C PHE A 124 15.83 1.59 1.97
N TRP A 125 16.16 0.44 2.55
CA TRP A 125 16.06 0.20 3.99
C TRP A 125 17.04 1.05 4.79
N LEU A 126 18.25 1.26 4.24
CA LEU A 126 19.25 2.15 4.80
C LEU A 126 18.80 3.61 4.78
N ASP A 127 18.15 4.07 3.70
CA ASP A 127 17.61 5.43 3.59
C ASP A 127 16.47 5.68 4.58
N LYS A 128 15.57 4.70 4.75
CA LYS A 128 14.50 4.74 5.76
C LYS A 128 15.01 4.65 7.20
N GLY A 129 16.30 4.38 7.41
CA GLY A 129 16.90 4.29 8.74
C GLY A 129 16.31 3.18 9.61
N VAL A 130 15.86 2.08 8.98
CA VAL A 130 15.27 0.94 9.68
C VAL A 130 16.38 -0.04 10.06
N PHE A 131 16.51 -0.31 11.35
CA PHE A 131 17.49 -1.25 11.88
C PHE A 131 16.80 -2.34 12.71
N GLY A 132 17.44 -3.49 12.78
CA GLY A 132 16.93 -4.66 13.49
C GLY A 132 18.00 -5.75 13.56
N PRO A 133 17.75 -6.83 14.31
CA PRO A 133 18.71 -7.93 14.43
C PRO A 133 18.92 -8.69 13.12
N ASP A 134 18.03 -8.49 12.15
CA ASP A 134 17.94 -9.14 10.85
C ASP A 134 17.83 -8.15 9.68
N SER A 135 18.24 -6.89 9.88
CA SER A 135 18.17 -5.86 8.83
C SER A 135 19.02 -6.18 7.60
N ASP A 136 20.07 -6.99 7.76
CA ASP A 136 20.90 -7.50 6.65
C ASP A 136 20.14 -8.47 5.73
N GLN A 137 18.95 -8.92 6.12
CA GLN A 137 18.08 -9.80 5.34
C GLN A 137 16.93 -9.08 4.65
N PHE A 138 16.80 -7.75 4.79
CA PHE A 138 15.68 -6.99 4.22
C PHE A 138 15.80 -6.80 2.70
N GLY A 139 17.02 -6.74 2.17
CA GLY A 139 17.26 -6.53 0.75
C GLY A 139 16.61 -7.62 -0.13
N GLY A 140 15.70 -7.21 -1.01
CA GLY A 140 15.00 -8.08 -1.94
C GLY A 140 13.96 -9.02 -1.31
N THR A 141 13.59 -8.82 -0.03
CA THR A 141 12.56 -9.62 0.65
C THR A 141 11.37 -8.77 1.03
N TRP A 142 10.20 -9.40 1.21
CA TRP A 142 9.04 -8.72 1.76
C TRP A 142 9.22 -8.44 3.25
N VAL A 143 9.04 -7.19 3.63
CA VAL A 143 9.17 -6.72 5.01
C VAL A 143 7.90 -5.96 5.41
N ARG A 144 7.26 -6.44 6.47
CA ARG A 144 6.10 -5.77 7.06
C ARG A 144 6.51 -4.42 7.60
N SER A 145 5.77 -3.41 7.19
CA SER A 145 6.10 -2.00 7.39
C SER A 145 4.93 -1.24 8.03
N SER A 146 5.25 -0.13 8.65
CA SER A 146 4.27 0.84 9.16
C SER A 146 3.86 1.83 8.08
N THR A 147 2.75 2.54 8.28
CA THR A 147 2.31 3.65 7.42
C THR A 147 3.40 4.71 7.25
N GLY A 148 4.13 5.04 8.31
CA GLY A 148 5.22 6.02 8.24
C GLY A 148 6.41 5.57 7.37
N GLN A 149 6.69 4.26 7.34
CA GLN A 149 7.72 3.68 6.47
C GLN A 149 7.26 3.62 5.01
N ALA A 150 5.99 3.25 4.79
CA ALA A 150 5.35 3.19 3.48
C ALA A 150 5.04 4.55 2.87
N GLY A 151 4.87 5.59 3.70
CA GLY A 151 4.43 6.93 3.32
C GLY A 151 2.91 7.09 3.23
N ILE A 152 2.17 6.01 2.99
CA ILE A 152 0.71 6.00 2.92
C ILE A 152 0.17 4.63 3.37
N ASN A 153 -1.08 4.60 3.83
CA ASN A 153 -1.84 3.35 4.01
C ASN A 153 -2.99 3.32 3.00
N PRO A 154 -2.81 2.73 1.82
CA PRO A 154 -3.81 2.79 0.75
C PRO A 154 -5.17 2.22 1.17
N GLN A 155 -5.21 1.24 2.09
CA GLN A 155 -6.44 0.58 2.55
C GLN A 155 -7.47 1.54 3.14
N ASN A 156 -7.04 2.61 3.79
CA ASN A 156 -7.95 3.56 4.45
C ASN A 156 -7.84 4.99 3.92
N THR A 157 -6.99 5.25 2.92
CA THR A 157 -6.87 6.56 2.28
C THR A 157 -7.26 6.53 0.80
N LEU A 158 -7.00 5.43 0.09
CA LEU A 158 -7.17 5.34 -1.37
C LEU A 158 -8.17 4.27 -1.81
N ALA A 159 -8.70 3.46 -0.89
CA ALA A 159 -9.84 2.61 -1.20
C ALA A 159 -11.00 3.50 -1.70
N PRO A 160 -11.59 3.24 -2.88
CA PRO A 160 -12.53 4.18 -3.50
C PRO A 160 -13.64 4.72 -2.58
N PRO A 161 -14.36 3.89 -1.80
CA PRO A 161 -15.34 4.40 -0.83
C PRO A 161 -14.73 5.29 0.26
N ALA A 162 -13.54 4.95 0.76
CA ALA A 162 -12.85 5.71 1.79
C ALA A 162 -12.35 7.05 1.25
N LEU A 163 -11.76 7.05 0.05
CA LEU A 163 -11.29 8.29 -0.59
C LEU A 163 -12.45 9.24 -0.87
N ALA A 164 -13.58 8.72 -1.38
CA ALA A 164 -14.78 9.53 -1.60
C ALA A 164 -15.28 10.19 -0.30
N ALA A 165 -15.34 9.44 0.80
CA ALA A 165 -15.73 9.96 2.11
C ALA A 165 -14.77 11.04 2.64
N ILE A 166 -13.45 10.86 2.46
CA ILE A 166 -12.44 11.86 2.86
C ILE A 166 -12.64 13.15 2.06
N LEU A 167 -12.82 13.06 0.74
CA LEU A 167 -13.03 14.22 -0.12
C LEU A 167 -14.36 14.94 0.19
N GLU A 168 -15.42 14.19 0.52
CA GLU A 168 -16.69 14.75 0.99
C GLU A 168 -16.51 15.53 2.30
N GLU A 169 -15.74 14.99 3.25
CA GLU A 169 -15.48 15.63 4.55
C GLU A 169 -14.70 16.95 4.42
N ILE A 170 -13.74 17.03 3.48
CA ILE A 170 -13.03 18.28 3.19
C ILE A 170 -14.05 19.34 2.73
N GLY A 171 -14.97 18.98 1.85
CA GLY A 171 -16.04 19.85 1.36
C GLY A 171 -15.54 21.01 0.48
N LEU A 172 -16.48 21.77 -0.06
CA LEU A 172 -16.22 22.84 -1.04
C LEU A 172 -15.75 24.14 -0.39
N GLU A 173 -14.84 24.87 -1.06
CA GLU A 173 -14.50 26.26 -0.71
C GLU A 173 -15.39 27.28 -1.44
N GLY A 174 -15.89 26.94 -2.64
CA GLY A 174 -16.70 27.81 -3.48
C GLY A 174 -17.88 27.09 -4.15
N ASP A 175 -18.78 27.88 -4.78
CA ASP A 175 -20.02 27.38 -5.38
C ASP A 175 -19.87 26.97 -6.86
N GLU A 176 -18.82 27.44 -7.55
CA GLU A 176 -18.63 27.28 -8.99
C GLU A 176 -17.37 26.45 -9.29
N ALA A 177 -17.47 25.56 -10.28
CA ALA A 177 -16.33 24.85 -10.83
C ALA A 177 -15.72 25.65 -12.00
N ALA A 178 -14.39 25.68 -12.06
CA ALA A 178 -13.67 26.36 -13.13
C ALA A 178 -13.33 25.39 -14.26
N GLU A 179 -13.83 25.64 -15.47
CA GLU A 179 -13.43 24.86 -16.63
C GLU A 179 -11.96 25.15 -17.00
N GLU A 180 -11.15 24.09 -17.13
CA GLU A 180 -9.78 24.16 -17.58
C GLU A 180 -9.37 22.92 -18.39
N ASN A 181 -8.21 23.00 -19.03
CA ASN A 181 -7.64 21.87 -19.76
C ASN A 181 -6.57 21.21 -18.90
N LEU A 182 -6.84 19.98 -18.45
CA LEU A 182 -5.93 19.14 -17.67
C LEU A 182 -5.33 18.09 -18.62
N ASP A 183 -4.05 18.24 -18.95
CA ASP A 183 -3.29 17.26 -19.74
C ASP A 183 -4.00 16.86 -21.07
N ASP A 184 -4.46 17.87 -21.83
CA ASP A 184 -5.25 17.76 -23.08
C ASP A 184 -6.71 17.29 -22.90
N THR A 185 -7.17 17.03 -21.67
CA THR A 185 -8.56 16.69 -21.32
C THR A 185 -9.32 17.92 -20.81
N ARG A 186 -10.58 18.09 -21.24
CA ARG A 186 -11.45 19.16 -20.72
C ARG A 186 -11.96 18.73 -19.35
N ALA A 187 -11.67 19.52 -18.32
CA ALA A 187 -12.01 19.21 -16.94
C ALA A 187 -12.61 20.41 -16.21
N TYR A 188 -13.39 20.13 -15.18
CA TYR A 188 -13.85 21.11 -14.21
C TYR A 188 -13.00 21.00 -12.95
N ARG A 189 -12.22 22.05 -12.66
CA ARG A 189 -11.52 22.19 -11.39
C ARG A 189 -12.49 22.62 -10.31
N ILE A 190 -12.49 21.90 -9.21
CA ILE A 190 -13.26 22.18 -8.00
C ILE A 190 -12.28 22.51 -6.87
N ASP A 191 -12.45 23.70 -6.29
CA ASP A 191 -11.67 24.15 -5.14
C ASP A 191 -12.36 23.66 -3.84
N LEU A 192 -11.64 22.87 -3.05
CA LEU A 192 -12.09 22.30 -1.78
C LEU A 192 -11.56 23.14 -0.60
N ASN A 193 -12.14 22.99 0.59
CA ASN A 193 -11.65 23.72 1.77
C ASN A 193 -10.18 23.42 2.04
N GLY A 194 -9.36 24.47 2.08
CA GLY A 194 -7.92 24.38 2.34
C GLY A 194 -7.14 25.19 1.32
N GLU A 195 -5.96 25.69 1.67
CA GLU A 195 -5.23 26.65 0.83
C GLU A 195 -4.80 26.10 -0.53
N ARG A 196 -4.79 24.77 -0.69
CA ARG A 196 -4.28 24.06 -1.87
C ARG A 196 -5.11 22.84 -2.27
N ASN A 197 -6.29 22.64 -1.68
CA ASN A 197 -7.08 21.45 -1.91
C ASN A 197 -7.91 21.62 -3.19
N GLN A 198 -7.62 20.80 -4.19
CA GLN A 198 -8.25 20.89 -5.51
C GLN A 198 -8.49 19.49 -6.06
N LEU A 199 -9.54 19.34 -6.85
CA LEU A 199 -9.73 18.16 -7.68
C LEU A 199 -10.23 18.55 -9.07
N TRP A 200 -10.04 17.65 -10.01
CA TRP A 200 -10.45 17.82 -11.40
C TRP A 200 -11.39 16.70 -11.79
N VAL A 201 -12.55 17.09 -12.31
CA VAL A 201 -13.57 16.18 -12.81
C VAL A 201 -13.60 16.28 -14.34
N ASP A 202 -13.60 15.15 -15.03
CA ASP A 202 -13.75 15.08 -16.47
C ASP A 202 -15.09 15.70 -16.91
N ALA A 203 -15.06 16.61 -17.89
CA ALA A 203 -16.25 17.34 -18.31
C ALA A 203 -17.24 16.50 -19.16
N GLU A 204 -16.83 15.33 -19.63
CA GLU A 204 -17.63 14.40 -20.43
C GLU A 204 -18.10 13.19 -19.63
N THR A 205 -17.26 12.65 -18.73
CA THR A 205 -17.54 11.41 -18.00
C THR A 205 -17.87 11.61 -16.52
N ASN A 206 -17.72 12.82 -15.97
CA ASN A 206 -17.86 13.12 -14.54
C ASN A 206 -16.91 12.34 -13.61
N GLN A 207 -15.89 11.67 -14.17
CA GLN A 207 -14.91 10.94 -13.39
C GLN A 207 -13.87 11.90 -12.78
N ILE A 208 -13.46 11.65 -11.54
CA ILE A 208 -12.33 12.38 -10.94
C ILE A 208 -11.03 11.94 -11.63
N LEU A 209 -10.36 12.90 -12.26
CA LEU A 209 -9.11 12.69 -13.01
C LEU A 209 -7.87 12.89 -12.15
N ARG A 210 -7.90 13.89 -11.26
CA ARG A 210 -6.76 14.26 -10.41
C ARG A 210 -7.25 14.82 -9.08
N ILE A 211 -6.49 14.54 -8.02
CA ILE A 211 -6.62 15.22 -6.72
C ILE A 211 -5.28 15.85 -6.34
N GLU A 212 -5.34 17.04 -5.77
CA GLU A 212 -4.22 17.71 -5.09
C GLU A 212 -4.69 18.11 -3.70
N ILE A 213 -4.27 17.36 -2.68
CA ILE A 213 -4.74 17.54 -1.30
C ILE A 213 -3.51 17.76 -0.41
N GLU A 214 -3.52 18.87 0.34
CA GLU A 214 -2.43 19.25 1.23
C GLU A 214 -2.26 18.24 2.36
N GLU A 215 -3.36 17.77 2.93
CA GLU A 215 -3.38 16.78 3.99
C GLU A 215 -4.61 15.87 3.85
N LEU A 216 -4.41 14.66 3.30
CA LEU A 216 -5.45 13.66 3.09
C LEU A 216 -5.64 12.84 4.37
N ILE A 217 -6.45 13.33 5.30
CA ILE A 217 -6.62 12.71 6.63
C ILE A 217 -7.57 11.51 6.51
N PRO A 218 -7.13 10.27 6.79
CA PRO A 218 -8.02 9.12 6.83
C PRO A 218 -9.01 9.22 8.00
N GLU A 219 -10.15 8.53 7.91
CA GLU A 219 -11.14 8.51 8.98
C GLU A 219 -10.50 8.11 10.34
N GLY A 220 -10.74 8.94 11.36
CA GLY A 220 -10.18 8.74 12.70
C GLY A 220 -8.69 9.08 12.84
N GLY A 221 -8.04 9.56 11.78
CA GLY A 221 -6.67 10.05 11.80
C GLY A 221 -6.56 11.48 12.36
N GLU A 222 -5.40 11.80 12.96
CA GLU A 222 -5.06 13.16 13.38
C GLU A 222 -4.26 13.93 12.32
N SER A 223 -3.67 13.22 11.36
CA SER A 223 -2.83 13.75 10.29
C SER A 223 -2.84 12.81 9.08
N GLY A 224 -2.53 13.33 7.90
CA GLY A 224 -2.53 12.57 6.64
C GLY A 224 -1.35 12.86 5.73
N PRO A 225 -1.15 12.06 4.67
CA PRO A 225 -0.20 12.38 3.63
C PRO A 225 -0.63 13.60 2.81
N GLN A 226 0.35 14.33 2.29
CA GLN A 226 0.14 15.27 1.20
C GLN A 226 0.12 14.48 -0.12
N VAL A 227 -0.87 14.72 -0.98
CA VAL A 227 -1.03 13.94 -2.22
C VAL A 227 -1.24 14.83 -3.44
N ARG A 228 -0.70 14.38 -4.58
CA ARG A 228 -1.03 14.82 -5.92
C ARG A 228 -1.12 13.58 -6.79
N LEU A 229 -2.33 13.12 -7.07
CA LEU A 229 -2.58 11.81 -7.69
C LEU A 229 -3.50 11.95 -8.89
N ASP A 230 -3.09 11.37 -10.01
CA ASP A 230 -3.93 11.02 -11.13
C ASP A 230 -4.70 9.75 -10.81
N LEU A 231 -6.00 9.79 -11.05
CA LEU A 231 -6.95 8.76 -10.67
C LEU A 231 -7.65 8.21 -11.90
N ALA A 232 -7.84 6.90 -11.94
CA ALA A 232 -8.69 6.26 -12.93
C ALA A 232 -9.33 4.99 -12.36
N GLN A 233 -10.55 4.69 -12.78
CA GLN A 233 -11.16 3.39 -12.50
C GLN A 233 -10.29 2.29 -13.10
N ALA A 234 -9.94 1.29 -12.30
CA ALA A 234 -9.30 0.09 -12.80
C ALA A 234 -10.37 -0.81 -13.46
N ASP A 235 -10.04 -1.42 -14.59
CA ASP A 235 -10.93 -2.40 -15.21
C ASP A 235 -11.00 -3.71 -14.39
N GLU A 236 -12.01 -4.52 -14.65
CA GLU A 236 -12.23 -5.80 -13.96
C GLU A 236 -11.00 -6.72 -14.04
N ALA A 237 -10.30 -6.74 -15.19
CA ALA A 237 -9.12 -7.56 -15.38
C ALA A 237 -7.96 -7.11 -14.46
N ALA A 238 -7.77 -5.80 -14.27
CA ALA A 238 -6.80 -5.26 -13.33
C ALA A 238 -7.17 -5.58 -11.88
N ALA A 239 -8.46 -5.56 -11.52
CA ALA A 239 -8.92 -5.98 -10.19
C ALA A 239 -8.70 -7.48 -9.95
N GLU A 240 -8.97 -8.34 -10.93
CA GLU A 240 -8.69 -9.77 -10.86
C GLU A 240 -7.19 -10.07 -10.73
N GLU A 241 -6.36 -9.36 -11.49
CA GLU A 241 -4.90 -9.48 -11.45
C GLU A 241 -4.37 -9.07 -10.07
N LEU A 242 -4.87 -7.97 -9.51
CA LEU A 242 -4.55 -7.51 -8.15
C LEU A 242 -4.78 -8.63 -7.12
N TYR A 243 -5.98 -9.20 -7.05
CA TYR A 243 -6.28 -10.25 -6.07
C TYR A 243 -5.48 -11.53 -6.31
N THR A 244 -5.25 -11.89 -7.58
CA THR A 244 -4.44 -13.07 -7.94
C THR A 244 -2.99 -12.89 -7.50
N SER A 245 -2.42 -11.71 -7.75
CA SER A 245 -1.07 -11.35 -7.32
C SER A 245 -0.94 -11.35 -5.80
N LEU A 246 -1.87 -10.71 -5.09
CA LEU A 246 -1.87 -10.66 -3.62
C LEU A 246 -1.98 -12.04 -3.00
N THR A 247 -2.86 -12.90 -3.52
CA THR A 247 -3.02 -14.28 -3.05
C THR A 247 -1.72 -15.05 -3.24
N THR A 248 -1.15 -15.00 -4.45
CA THR A 248 0.11 -15.71 -4.78
C THR A 248 1.26 -15.23 -3.90
N THR A 249 1.46 -13.93 -3.77
CA THR A 249 2.53 -13.36 -2.92
C THR A 249 2.32 -13.72 -1.45
N THR A 250 1.07 -13.71 -0.97
CA THR A 250 0.75 -14.10 0.40
C THR A 250 1.09 -15.57 0.65
N GLU A 251 0.72 -16.48 -0.24
CA GLU A 251 1.00 -17.92 -0.13
C GLU A 251 2.51 -18.23 -0.23
N GLU A 252 3.16 -17.67 -1.25
CA GLU A 252 4.50 -18.11 -1.66
C GLU A 252 5.63 -17.33 -0.99
N GLU A 253 5.43 -16.04 -0.69
CA GLU A 253 6.53 -15.16 -0.30
C GLU A 253 6.40 -14.59 1.13
N LEU A 254 5.18 -14.33 1.64
CA LEU A 254 5.02 -13.64 2.92
C LEU A 254 5.31 -14.49 4.16
N THR A 255 5.30 -15.83 4.07
CA THR A 255 5.68 -16.73 5.18
C THR A 255 7.11 -16.45 5.70
N GLY A 256 8.00 -16.03 4.78
CA GLY A 256 9.39 -15.71 5.08
C GLY A 256 9.63 -14.26 5.50
N SER A 257 8.59 -13.42 5.48
CA SER A 257 8.71 -11.97 5.66
C SER A 257 9.28 -11.57 7.02
N ARG A 258 9.97 -10.43 7.04
CA ARG A 258 10.46 -9.77 8.27
C ARG A 258 9.51 -8.67 8.70
N ASP A 259 9.70 -8.12 9.89
CA ASP A 259 8.90 -7.02 10.40
C ASP A 259 9.79 -5.86 10.87
N ALA A 260 9.67 -4.73 10.18
CA ALA A 260 10.46 -3.53 10.40
C ALA A 260 9.82 -2.53 11.37
N ARG A 261 8.64 -2.82 11.92
CA ARG A 261 7.86 -1.83 12.69
C ARG A 261 8.42 -1.54 14.08
N ILE A 262 9.23 -2.45 14.63
CA ILE A 262 9.87 -2.34 15.94
C ILE A 262 11.35 -2.69 15.78
N GLU A 263 12.24 -1.83 16.28
CA GLU A 263 13.68 -2.15 16.34
C GLU A 263 13.91 -3.09 17.51
N VAL A 264 14.29 -4.34 17.24
CA VAL A 264 14.40 -5.38 18.28
C VAL A 264 15.85 -5.49 18.78
N GLY A 265 16.04 -5.58 20.10
CA GLY A 265 17.36 -5.82 20.68
C GLY A 265 17.33 -6.51 22.03
N TRP A 266 18.46 -7.06 22.46
CA TRP A 266 18.61 -7.62 23.80
C TRP A 266 18.57 -6.51 24.87
N ASP A 267 17.82 -6.76 25.94
CA ASP A 267 17.86 -5.98 27.18
C ASP A 267 18.92 -6.58 28.12
N GLY A 268 20.11 -6.00 28.09
CA GLY A 268 21.27 -6.51 28.83
C GLY A 268 21.94 -7.68 28.13
N GLN A 269 22.60 -8.53 28.93
CA GLN A 269 23.31 -9.70 28.44
C GLN A 269 22.41 -10.93 28.60
N PRO A 270 22.16 -11.72 27.54
CA PRO A 270 21.53 -13.02 27.68
C PRO A 270 22.41 -13.94 28.52
N SER A 271 21.80 -14.98 29.07
CA SER A 271 22.45 -15.95 29.96
C SER A 271 22.32 -17.37 29.43
N MET A 272 23.33 -18.17 29.68
CA MET A 272 23.37 -19.60 29.36
C MET A 272 23.74 -20.37 30.61
N GLU A 273 22.92 -21.36 30.96
CA GLU A 273 23.11 -22.22 32.13
C GLU A 273 23.12 -23.67 31.67
N CYS A 274 24.22 -24.39 31.90
CA CYS A 274 24.32 -25.81 31.64
C CYS A 274 24.33 -26.59 32.96
N GLU A 275 23.38 -27.53 33.10
CA GLU A 275 23.29 -28.41 34.26
C GLU A 275 24.29 -29.58 34.18
N ASP A 276 24.41 -30.37 35.25
CA ASP A 276 25.21 -31.60 35.24
C ASP A 276 24.66 -32.60 34.21
N GLY A 277 25.33 -32.70 33.06
CA GLY A 277 24.92 -33.48 31.90
C GLY A 277 25.02 -32.63 30.62
N PRO A 278 24.54 -33.12 29.46
CA PRO A 278 24.55 -32.33 28.24
C PRO A 278 23.24 -31.54 28.08
N HIS A 279 22.78 -30.86 29.15
CA HIS A 279 21.56 -30.04 29.11
C HIS A 279 21.93 -28.58 29.36
N CYS A 280 21.62 -27.72 28.40
CA CYS A 280 21.88 -26.29 28.48
C CYS A 280 20.60 -25.52 28.20
N THR A 281 20.36 -24.47 28.98
CA THR A 281 19.27 -23.53 28.81
C THR A 281 19.85 -22.18 28.43
N TRP A 282 19.32 -21.57 27.37
CA TRP A 282 19.57 -20.18 27.01
C TRP A 282 18.35 -19.34 27.39
N SER A 283 18.57 -18.20 28.04
CA SER A 283 17.51 -17.26 28.36
C SER A 283 17.96 -15.81 28.18
N GLY A 284 17.04 -14.96 27.74
CA GLY A 284 17.29 -13.54 27.58
C GLY A 284 16.00 -12.74 27.55
N THR A 285 16.13 -11.44 27.81
CA THR A 285 15.02 -10.48 27.66
C THR A 285 15.28 -9.65 26.43
N VAL A 286 14.31 -9.60 25.53
CA VAL A 286 14.28 -8.75 24.35
C VAL A 286 13.50 -7.49 24.69
N ARG A 287 13.86 -6.35 24.10
CA ARG A 287 13.15 -5.08 24.23
C ARG A 287 12.94 -4.42 22.87
N ASP A 288 11.98 -3.51 22.83
CA ASP A 288 11.97 -2.46 21.81
C ASP A 288 13.16 -1.53 22.05
N ALA A 289 14.06 -1.48 21.07
CA ALA A 289 15.21 -0.61 21.03
C ALA A 289 14.91 0.75 20.38
N GLY A 290 13.81 0.83 19.63
CA GLY A 290 13.30 2.05 19.02
C GLY A 290 12.52 2.92 20.01
N ALA A 291 12.29 4.18 19.62
CA ALA A 291 11.50 5.14 20.37
C ALA A 291 10.15 5.49 19.71
N SER A 292 9.91 4.95 18.51
CA SER A 292 8.79 5.32 17.63
C SER A 292 8.08 4.13 17.01
N GLY A 293 8.32 2.91 17.49
CA GLY A 293 7.61 1.72 17.04
C GLY A 293 6.13 1.77 17.41
N SER A 294 5.31 1.00 16.71
CA SER A 294 3.88 0.84 17.04
C SER A 294 3.40 -0.59 16.82
N GLY A 295 2.35 -0.96 17.55
CA GLY A 295 1.74 -2.29 17.46
C GLY A 295 2.58 -3.40 18.09
N THR A 296 2.47 -4.59 17.53
CA THR A 296 3.08 -5.82 18.04
C THR A 296 3.84 -6.53 16.92
N VAL A 297 5.07 -6.98 17.20
CA VAL A 297 5.94 -7.74 16.29
C VAL A 297 6.21 -9.13 16.85
N LEU A 298 6.24 -10.13 15.97
CA LEU A 298 6.63 -11.49 16.33
C LEU A 298 8.16 -11.60 16.32
N VAL A 299 8.74 -11.90 17.47
CA VAL A 299 10.18 -12.09 17.64
C VAL A 299 10.47 -13.57 17.81
N ARG A 300 11.49 -14.06 17.11
CA ARG A 300 12.01 -15.42 17.23
C ARG A 300 13.48 -15.37 17.64
N MET A 301 13.82 -16.19 18.61
CA MET A 301 15.19 -16.49 18.99
C MET A 301 15.54 -17.89 18.49
N ASP A 302 16.63 -18.01 17.74
CA ASP A 302 17.24 -19.28 17.37
C ASP A 302 18.60 -19.38 18.07
N VAL A 303 18.84 -20.48 18.79
CA VAL A 303 20.06 -20.72 19.55
C VAL A 303 20.73 -21.99 19.03
N THR A 304 22.00 -21.88 18.67
CA THR A 304 22.86 -23.03 18.33
C THR A 304 23.83 -23.26 19.48
N PHE A 305 23.75 -24.44 20.09
CA PHE A 305 24.73 -24.93 21.07
C PHE A 305 25.74 -25.81 20.36
N SER A 306 27.03 -25.54 20.53
CA SER A 306 28.10 -26.27 19.86
C SER A 306 29.18 -26.73 20.83
N GLN A 307 29.66 -27.97 20.62
CA GLN A 307 30.78 -28.55 21.35
C GLN A 307 31.47 -29.61 20.46
N GLU A 308 32.80 -29.60 20.40
CA GLU A 308 33.62 -30.41 19.49
C GLU A 308 33.39 -31.94 19.58
N GLU A 309 33.11 -32.48 20.76
CA GLU A 309 32.99 -33.91 21.02
C GLU A 309 31.55 -34.45 20.87
N ILE A 310 30.55 -33.61 21.17
CA ILE A 310 29.15 -34.03 21.24
C ILE A 310 28.28 -33.43 20.13
N GLY A 311 28.83 -32.50 19.34
CA GLY A 311 28.19 -31.94 18.15
C GLY A 311 27.43 -30.65 18.42
N GLU A 312 26.39 -30.43 17.61
CA GLU A 312 25.56 -29.24 17.65
C GLU A 312 24.11 -29.61 17.98
N GLU A 313 23.46 -28.79 18.79
CA GLU A 313 22.02 -28.86 19.06
C GLU A 313 21.42 -27.47 18.84
N GLU A 314 20.20 -27.43 18.32
CA GLU A 314 19.49 -26.18 18.03
C GLU A 314 18.19 -26.14 18.83
N CYS A 315 17.90 -24.98 19.42
CA CYS A 315 16.57 -24.71 19.96
C CYS A 315 16.08 -23.33 19.50
N SER A 316 14.77 -23.13 19.56
CA SER A 316 14.18 -21.82 19.31
C SER A 316 13.05 -21.53 20.27
N ASP A 317 12.83 -20.25 20.50
CA ASP A 317 11.66 -19.73 21.21
C ASP A 317 11.13 -18.51 20.47
N ASN A 318 9.86 -18.20 20.63
CA ASN A 318 9.23 -17.08 19.97
C ASN A 318 8.12 -16.46 20.82
N GLY A 319 7.85 -15.18 20.56
CA GLY A 319 6.77 -14.48 21.22
C GLY A 319 6.49 -13.12 20.62
N SER A 320 5.44 -12.50 21.12
CA SER A 320 4.98 -11.18 20.68
C SER A 320 5.60 -10.07 21.51
N LEU A 321 6.28 -9.13 20.86
CA LEU A 321 6.82 -7.92 21.47
C LEU A 321 5.94 -6.72 21.09
N GLU A 322 5.36 -6.06 22.09
CA GLU A 322 4.66 -4.79 21.90
C GLU A 322 5.65 -3.62 21.85
N ALA A 323 5.32 -2.57 21.10
CA ALA A 323 6.12 -1.35 21.05
C ALA A 323 6.32 -0.74 22.44
N GLY A 324 7.55 -0.33 22.75
CA GLY A 324 7.98 0.13 24.06
C GLY A 324 8.04 -0.97 25.15
N GLY A 325 7.78 -2.22 24.81
CA GLY A 325 7.71 -3.35 25.74
C GLY A 325 8.98 -4.19 25.82
N THR A 326 8.85 -5.31 26.51
CA THR A 326 9.89 -6.35 26.66
C THR A 326 9.28 -7.74 26.53
N LEU A 327 10.06 -8.71 26.05
CA LEU A 327 9.67 -10.10 25.88
C LEU A 327 10.77 -11.02 26.43
N ALA A 328 10.42 -11.93 27.33
CA ALA A 328 11.33 -12.97 27.79
C ALA A 328 11.31 -14.15 26.81
N LEU A 329 12.50 -14.60 26.38
CA LEU A 329 12.66 -15.78 25.54
C LEU A 329 13.60 -16.78 26.23
N SER A 330 13.28 -18.06 26.14
CA SER A 330 14.08 -19.13 26.71
C SER A 330 13.92 -20.42 25.91
N CYS A 331 15.01 -21.13 25.64
CA CYS A 331 14.94 -22.47 25.10
C CYS A 331 16.06 -23.36 25.63
N ASP A 332 15.88 -24.66 25.54
CA ASP A 332 16.80 -25.65 26.06
C ASP A 332 17.25 -26.66 24.99
N ALA A 333 18.49 -27.13 25.13
CA ALA A 333 19.08 -28.15 24.29
C ALA A 333 19.55 -29.32 25.15
N ASN A 334 19.23 -30.54 24.72
CA ASN A 334 19.65 -31.77 25.37
C ASN A 334 20.30 -32.71 24.35
N TYR A 335 21.61 -32.94 24.45
CA TYR A 335 22.32 -33.82 23.50
C TYR A 335 21.99 -35.33 23.69
N ASN A 336 21.05 -35.67 24.59
CA ASN A 336 20.52 -37.02 24.80
C ASN A 336 21.61 -38.10 25.03
N ILE A 337 22.73 -37.72 25.64
CA ILE A 337 23.85 -38.62 25.87
C ILE A 337 23.58 -39.47 27.11
N VAL A 338 23.43 -40.78 26.90
CA VAL A 338 23.23 -41.74 27.99
C VAL A 338 24.58 -42.32 28.42
N THR A 339 25.20 -41.72 29.43
CA THR A 339 26.42 -42.25 30.08
C THR A 339 26.09 -42.92 31.42
N SER A 340 26.90 -43.90 31.82
CA SER A 340 26.77 -44.57 33.12
C SER A 340 27.23 -43.71 34.31
N GLU A 341 27.93 -42.61 34.05
CA GLU A 341 28.42 -41.62 35.02
C GLU A 341 28.10 -40.22 34.47
N PRO A 342 27.53 -39.30 35.28
CA PRO A 342 27.29 -37.92 34.84
C PRO A 342 28.61 -37.30 34.40
N GLN A 343 28.67 -36.83 33.16
CA GLN A 343 29.81 -36.08 32.65
C GLN A 343 29.40 -34.64 32.46
N THR A 344 30.17 -33.73 33.04
CA THR A 344 30.10 -32.31 32.73
C THR A 344 30.91 -32.09 31.46
N TYR A 345 30.27 -31.56 30.42
CA TYR A 345 30.97 -31.13 29.22
C TYR A 345 31.38 -29.67 29.42
N GLU A 346 32.68 -29.45 29.60
CA GLU A 346 33.24 -28.10 29.65
C GLU A 346 33.17 -27.48 28.24
N ASP A 347 33.16 -26.15 28.17
CA ASP A 347 33.29 -25.37 26.91
C ASP A 347 32.15 -25.50 25.88
N ILE A 348 30.92 -25.86 26.28
CA ILE A 348 29.74 -25.68 25.41
C ILE A 348 29.56 -24.19 25.08
N GLN A 349 29.48 -23.85 23.80
CA GLN A 349 29.24 -22.49 23.32
C GLN A 349 27.79 -22.35 22.85
N GLY A 350 27.14 -21.23 23.21
CA GLY A 350 25.82 -20.87 22.70
C GLY A 350 25.89 -19.58 21.88
N GLU A 351 25.36 -19.60 20.66
CA GLU A 351 25.13 -18.41 19.84
C GLU A 351 23.63 -18.24 19.64
N ALA A 352 23.09 -17.08 20.04
CA ALA A 352 21.69 -16.76 19.84
C ALA A 352 21.52 -15.67 18.77
N ARG A 353 20.59 -15.90 17.85
CA ARG A 353 20.19 -14.97 16.80
C ARG A 353 18.73 -14.58 16.99
N LEU A 354 18.47 -13.28 16.96
CA LEU A 354 17.12 -12.75 16.95
C LEU A 354 16.67 -12.51 15.50
N SER A 355 15.40 -12.75 15.22
CA SER A 355 14.76 -12.37 13.97
C SER A 355 13.33 -11.92 14.22
N THR A 356 12.79 -11.15 13.30
CA THR A 356 11.41 -10.71 13.29
C THR A 356 10.61 -11.49 12.24
N ARG A 357 9.30 -11.61 12.44
CA ARG A 357 8.39 -12.24 11.48
C ARG A 357 7.25 -11.28 11.13
N GLY A 358 7.10 -11.01 9.84
CA GLY A 358 6.03 -10.14 9.34
C GLY A 358 4.66 -10.79 9.44
N LEU A 359 4.59 -12.12 9.30
CA LEU A 359 3.35 -12.89 9.30
C LEU A 359 3.54 -14.24 9.99
N SER A 360 2.64 -14.61 10.89
CA SER A 360 2.50 -16.00 11.36
C SER A 360 1.71 -16.84 10.35
N ALA A 361 1.75 -18.17 10.49
CA ALA A 361 0.91 -19.06 9.68
C ALA A 361 -0.59 -18.75 9.86
N ASP A 362 -1.04 -18.55 11.09
CA ASP A 362 -2.44 -18.19 11.37
C ASP A 362 -2.82 -16.86 10.71
N GLN A 363 -1.95 -15.84 10.78
CA GLN A 363 -2.20 -14.54 10.14
C GLN A 363 -2.18 -14.62 8.61
N GLN A 364 -1.44 -15.57 8.03
CA GLN A 364 -1.46 -15.84 6.60
C GLN A 364 -2.80 -16.43 6.18
N GLU A 365 -3.30 -17.42 6.91
CA GLU A 365 -4.62 -18.01 6.66
C GLU A 365 -5.74 -16.96 6.77
N GLU A 366 -5.68 -16.11 7.80
CA GLU A 366 -6.61 -14.98 7.99
C GLU A 366 -6.56 -13.99 6.81
N MET A 367 -5.36 -13.59 6.38
CA MET A 367 -5.19 -12.69 5.24
C MET A 367 -5.71 -13.30 3.93
N LEU A 368 -5.45 -14.59 3.68
CA LEU A 368 -5.94 -15.28 2.49
C LEU A 368 -7.47 -15.39 2.48
N ALA A 369 -8.08 -15.66 3.65
CA ALA A 369 -9.53 -15.67 3.78
C ALA A 369 -10.13 -14.27 3.51
N ALA A 370 -9.52 -13.21 4.07
CA ALA A 370 -9.95 -11.84 3.84
C ALA A 370 -9.83 -11.44 2.36
N LEU A 371 -8.73 -11.80 1.69
CA LEU A 371 -8.56 -11.54 0.26
C LEU A 371 -9.59 -12.27 -0.60
N ALA A 372 -9.95 -13.51 -0.25
CA ALA A 372 -10.97 -14.26 -0.97
C ALA A 372 -12.37 -13.63 -0.82
N GLU A 373 -12.73 -13.20 0.40
CA GLU A 373 -13.98 -12.50 0.68
C GLU A 373 -14.06 -11.15 -0.05
N GLN A 374 -12.98 -10.36 0.00
CA GLN A 374 -12.91 -9.08 -0.70
C GLN A 374 -13.03 -9.26 -2.21
N ARG A 375 -12.33 -10.24 -2.79
CA ARG A 375 -12.44 -10.55 -4.22
C ARG A 375 -13.87 -10.87 -4.63
N GLU A 376 -14.57 -11.71 -3.87
CA GLU A 376 -15.96 -12.06 -4.17
C GLU A 376 -16.86 -10.82 -4.14
N ALA A 377 -16.68 -9.96 -3.13
CA ALA A 377 -17.44 -8.72 -3.02
C ALA A 377 -17.16 -7.74 -4.18
N THR A 378 -15.88 -7.49 -4.49
CA THR A 378 -15.48 -6.57 -5.58
C THR A 378 -16.00 -7.03 -6.94
N LEU A 379 -15.95 -8.34 -7.23
CA LEU A 379 -16.32 -8.88 -8.55
C LEU A 379 -17.82 -9.17 -8.70
N ALA A 380 -18.59 -9.22 -7.60
CA ALA A 380 -20.03 -9.41 -7.67
C ALA A 380 -20.79 -8.14 -8.14
N GLY A 381 -20.16 -6.96 -8.04
CA GLY A 381 -20.75 -5.64 -8.30
C GLY A 381 -21.32 -5.40 -9.70
N ASP A 382 -21.05 -6.27 -10.67
CA ASP A 382 -21.57 -6.16 -12.05
C ASP A 382 -22.84 -7.01 -12.32
N THR A 383 -23.29 -7.81 -11.34
CA THR A 383 -24.35 -8.81 -11.59
C THR A 383 -25.76 -8.45 -11.12
N GLU A 384 -25.96 -7.37 -10.35
CA GLU A 384 -27.30 -7.04 -9.84
C GLU A 384 -28.16 -6.16 -10.77
N ASP A 385 -27.60 -5.59 -11.85
CA ASP A 385 -28.36 -4.75 -12.81
C ASP A 385 -28.83 -5.48 -14.09
N ALA A 386 -28.60 -6.80 -14.21
CA ALA A 386 -28.92 -7.56 -15.42
C ALA A 386 -30.12 -8.53 -15.31
N GLU A 387 -30.75 -8.69 -14.14
CA GLU A 387 -31.82 -9.69 -13.96
C GLU A 387 -33.25 -9.14 -13.74
N ASP A 388 -33.50 -7.84 -13.94
CA ASP A 388 -34.87 -7.26 -13.84
C ASP A 388 -35.35 -6.52 -15.10
N ALA A 389 -34.91 -6.97 -16.28
CA ALA A 389 -35.36 -6.44 -17.57
C ALA A 389 -35.72 -7.53 -18.60
N ASP A 390 -36.38 -8.62 -18.18
CA ASP A 390 -37.06 -9.49 -19.14
C ASP A 390 -38.29 -10.17 -18.52
N GLY A 391 -39.48 -9.57 -18.76
CA GLY A 391 -40.72 -10.34 -18.74
C GLY A 391 -41.98 -9.64 -18.27
N ALA A 392 -42.46 -8.62 -18.98
CA ALA A 392 -43.89 -8.24 -18.91
C ALA A 392 -44.42 -7.40 -20.09
N GLU A 393 -44.40 -7.96 -21.30
CA GLU A 393 -45.36 -7.65 -22.40
C GLU A 393 -45.61 -9.01 -23.10
N ASP A 394 -46.78 -9.52 -23.45
CA ASP A 394 -48.13 -9.00 -23.66
C ASP A 394 -49.11 -10.19 -23.55
N GLY A 395 -50.36 -9.95 -23.18
CA GLY A 395 -51.38 -10.99 -23.14
C GLY A 395 -52.80 -10.48 -22.91
N GLU A 396 -53.27 -9.58 -23.77
CA GLU A 396 -54.69 -9.20 -23.85
C GLU A 396 -55.63 -10.40 -24.11
N GLY A 397 -56.66 -10.51 -23.26
CA GLY A 397 -58.06 -10.63 -23.66
C GLY A 397 -58.61 -11.97 -24.17
N ALA A 398 -59.54 -12.58 -23.41
CA ALA A 398 -60.99 -12.52 -23.69
C ALA A 398 -61.81 -13.63 -23.00
N ASP A 399 -62.89 -13.19 -22.37
CA ASP A 399 -64.23 -13.80 -22.23
C ASP A 399 -64.45 -15.22 -21.66
N GLY A 400 -65.42 -15.31 -20.73
CA GLY A 400 -66.27 -16.51 -20.62
C GLY A 400 -66.75 -16.92 -19.21
N ALA A 401 -67.74 -16.19 -18.70
CA ALA A 401 -68.93 -16.56 -17.89
C ALA A 401 -69.10 -17.89 -17.10
N GLU A 402 -69.99 -17.77 -16.08
CA GLU A 402 -70.81 -18.79 -15.35
C GLU A 402 -70.18 -19.42 -14.09
N GLU A 403 -70.58 -19.05 -12.86
CA GLU A 403 -71.81 -19.34 -12.06
C GLU A 403 -71.57 -20.43 -10.99
N GLY A 404 -72.09 -20.20 -9.77
CA GLY A 404 -72.11 -21.14 -8.62
C GLY A 404 -71.41 -20.58 -7.36
N THR A 405 -72.05 -19.96 -6.35
CA THR A 405 -72.92 -20.55 -5.27
C THR A 405 -72.38 -21.91 -4.80
N GLU A 406 -72.08 -22.23 -3.53
CA GLU A 406 -72.58 -21.94 -2.17
C GLU A 406 -71.41 -22.18 -1.19
N GLU A 407 -71.23 -21.39 -0.12
CA GLU A 407 -71.76 -21.58 1.25
C GLU A 407 -71.20 -22.77 2.06
N THR A 408 -70.98 -22.50 3.35
CA THR A 408 -70.63 -23.39 4.49
C THR A 408 -69.14 -23.77 4.58
N GLY A 409 -68.40 -23.56 5.67
CA GLY A 409 -68.69 -23.64 7.10
C GLY A 409 -67.63 -24.60 7.65
N GLY A 410 -66.66 -24.18 8.47
CA GLY A 410 -66.84 -23.93 9.89
C GLY A 410 -65.61 -24.50 10.63
N GLU A 411 -65.26 -23.80 11.70
CA GLU A 411 -64.26 -24.07 12.75
C GLU A 411 -62.76 -23.96 12.42
#